data_AF-I1IXU9-F1
#
_entry.id   AF-I1IXU9-F1
#
_cell.length_a   1.000
_cell.length_b   1.000
_cell.length_c   1.000
_cell.angle_alpha   90.00
_cell.angle_beta   90.00
_cell.angle_gamma   90.00
#
_symmetry.space_group_name_H-M   'P 1'
#
loop_
_entity.id
_entity.type
_entity.pdbx_description
1 polymer ?
#
loop_
_entity_poly.entity_id
_entity_poly.type
_entity_poly.pdbx_seq_one_letter_code
_entity_poly.pdbx_strand_id
1 'polypeptide(L)'
;MAASLNRGLRSGIHLLATGVEASKPASRGFHATGVKRMGGHGHDEPYYLHAKHMYNLHRMKHQKLTAWSSVLGAVSIGVGVPVYAVIFQQKKTSSG
;
A
#
# COMPACT_ATOMS: atom_id res chain seq x y z
N MET A 1 -17.28 24.81 -25.69
CA MET A 1 -18.51 24.08 -25.31
C MET A 1 -18.22 23.19 -24.12
N ALA A 2 -18.48 23.70 -22.91
CA ALA A 2 -18.39 22.95 -21.66
C ALA A 2 -19.72 22.23 -21.42
N ALA A 3 -19.82 20.95 -21.81
CA ALA A 3 -20.99 20.13 -21.51
C ALA A 3 -20.73 18.63 -21.72
N SER A 4 -19.80 18.04 -20.95
CA SER A 4 -19.66 16.57 -20.90
C SER A 4 -19.67 15.99 -19.47
N LEU A 5 -19.38 16.78 -18.43
CA LEU A 5 -19.41 16.28 -17.05
C LEU A 5 -20.82 16.11 -16.44
N ASN A 6 -21.83 16.83 -16.94
CA ASN A 6 -23.14 16.86 -16.28
C ASN A 6 -24.03 15.63 -16.57
N ARG A 7 -23.64 14.78 -17.54
CA ARG A 7 -24.38 13.55 -17.88
C ARG A 7 -23.98 12.35 -17.03
N GLY A 8 -22.71 12.25 -16.63
CA GLY A 8 -22.22 11.11 -15.83
C GLY A 8 -22.79 11.09 -14.40
N LEU A 9 -22.94 12.27 -13.79
CA LEU A 9 -23.38 12.38 -12.40
C LEU A 9 -24.85 11.98 -12.20
N ARG A 10 -25.71 12.20 -13.21
CA ARG A 10 -27.13 11.80 -13.14
C ARG A 10 -27.36 10.29 -13.32
N SER A 11 -26.41 9.58 -13.93
CA SER A 11 -26.51 8.13 -14.15
C SER A 11 -26.18 7.33 -12.88
N GLY A 12 -25.18 7.76 -12.09
CA GLY A 12 -24.72 7.03 -10.89
C GLY A 12 -25.73 7.01 -9.74
N ILE A 13 -26.55 8.05 -9.59
CA ILE A 13 -27.59 8.13 -8.55
C ILE A 13 -28.77 7.17 -8.81
N HIS A 14 -29.07 6.83 -10.06
CA HIS A 14 -30.16 5.91 -10.37
C HIS A 14 -29.80 4.45 -10.06
N LEU A 15 -28.49 4.11 -10.08
CA LEU A 15 -27.98 2.79 -9.70
C LEU A 15 -28.02 2.57 -8.17
N LEU A 16 -28.02 3.65 -7.39
CA LEU A 16 -28.08 3.62 -5.93
C LEU A 16 -29.53 3.51 -5.41
N ALA A 17 -30.50 3.95 -6.21
CA ALA A 17 -31.93 3.90 -5.87
C ALA A 17 -32.59 2.54 -6.13
N THR A 18 -32.00 1.67 -6.94
CA THR A 18 -32.53 0.32 -7.26
C THR A 18 -32.02 -0.79 -6.33
N GLY A 19 -31.21 -0.46 -5.32
CA GLY A 19 -30.55 -1.43 -4.43
C GLY A 19 -31.28 -1.75 -3.11
N VAL A 20 -32.54 -1.36 -2.95
CA VAL A 20 -33.35 -1.67 -1.76
C VAL A 20 -34.24 -2.88 -2.01
N GLU A 21 -33.63 -4.06 -2.13
CA GLU A 21 -34.34 -5.31 -1.84
C GLU A 21 -34.22 -5.59 -0.35
N ALA A 22 -35.33 -5.36 0.36
CA ALA A 22 -35.51 -5.62 1.77
C ALA A 22 -35.23 -7.09 2.09
N SER A 23 -34.03 -7.35 2.61
CA SER A 23 -33.62 -8.67 3.08
C SER A 23 -34.38 -9.01 4.37
N LYS A 24 -35.12 -10.14 4.37
CA LYS A 24 -35.88 -10.69 5.50
C LYS A 24 -35.08 -10.65 6.82
N PRO A 25 -35.73 -10.46 7.99
CA PRO A 25 -35.05 -10.53 9.28
C PRO A 25 -34.64 -11.98 9.57
N ALA A 26 -33.41 -12.34 9.24
CA ALA A 26 -32.82 -13.58 9.72
C ALA A 26 -32.71 -13.49 11.25
N SER A 27 -33.18 -14.53 11.95
CA SER A 27 -32.99 -14.71 13.39
C SER A 27 -31.49 -14.68 13.71
N ARG A 28 -31.01 -13.56 14.25
CA ARG A 28 -29.63 -13.43 14.72
C ARG A 28 -29.61 -13.84 16.19
N GLY A 29 -29.52 -15.14 16.45
CA GLY A 29 -29.19 -15.64 17.78
C GLY A 29 -27.78 -15.19 18.15
N PHE A 30 -27.65 -14.35 19.18
CA PHE A 30 -26.35 -14.00 19.74
C PHE A 30 -25.80 -15.23 20.48
N HIS A 31 -24.98 -16.02 19.81
CA HIS A 31 -24.15 -17.01 20.47
C HIS A 31 -22.95 -16.28 21.09
N ALA A 32 -23.15 -15.71 22.28
CA ALA A 32 -22.06 -15.21 23.09
C ALA A 32 -21.29 -16.42 23.65
N THR A 33 -20.36 -16.96 22.88
CA THR A 33 -19.28 -17.74 23.49
C THR A 33 -18.49 -16.76 24.34
N GLY A 34 -18.53 -16.96 25.67
CA GLY A 34 -17.85 -16.10 26.62
C GLY A 34 -16.41 -15.83 26.17
N VAL A 35 -15.99 -14.57 26.26
CA VAL A 35 -14.62 -14.13 25.93
C VAL A 35 -13.64 -15.15 26.51
N LYS A 36 -13.01 -15.94 25.64
CA LYS A 36 -11.86 -16.74 26.03
C LYS A 36 -10.82 -15.71 26.46
N ARG A 37 -10.59 -15.58 27.76
CA ARG A 37 -9.50 -14.77 28.32
C ARG A 37 -8.19 -15.33 27.78
N MET A 38 -7.75 -14.83 26.63
CA MET A 38 -6.39 -14.99 26.14
C MET A 38 -5.53 -13.97 26.88
N GLY A 39 -5.24 -14.28 28.13
CA GLY A 39 -4.36 -13.50 28.98
C GLY A 39 -3.65 -14.48 29.90
N GLY A 40 -2.79 -15.30 29.30
CA GLY A 40 -2.11 -16.39 29.98
C GLY A 40 -0.73 -16.63 29.37
N HIS A 41 0.27 -16.06 30.04
CA HIS A 41 1.63 -16.59 30.19
C HIS A 41 2.41 -16.94 28.91
N GLY A 42 3.21 -15.97 28.46
CA GLY A 42 4.25 -16.18 27.44
C GLY A 42 4.84 -14.85 27.01
N HIS A 43 5.94 -14.45 27.62
CA HIS A 43 6.80 -13.35 27.16
C HIS A 43 7.50 -13.76 25.86
N ASP A 44 6.73 -13.95 24.78
CA ASP A 44 7.22 -14.19 23.43
C ASP A 44 6.52 -13.21 22.47
N GLU A 45 6.34 -11.96 22.90
CA GLU A 45 6.11 -10.88 21.97
C GLU A 45 7.36 -10.71 21.09
N PRO A 46 7.24 -10.70 19.74
CA PRO A 46 8.43 -10.64 18.90
C PRO A 46 9.19 -9.38 19.25
N TYR A 47 10.51 -9.51 19.46
CA TYR A 47 11.43 -8.45 19.88
C TYR A 47 11.29 -7.13 19.08
N TYR A 48 10.69 -7.16 17.89
CA TYR A 48 10.39 -6.02 17.04
C TYR A 48 9.14 -5.21 17.45
N LEU A 49 8.21 -5.78 18.22
CA LEU A 49 6.94 -5.15 18.60
C LEU A 49 7.05 -4.24 19.82
N HIS A 50 7.95 -4.55 20.76
CA HIS A 50 8.22 -3.77 21.97
C HIS A 50 9.64 -3.18 22.03
N ALA A 51 10.32 -3.06 20.89
CA ALA A 51 11.67 -2.48 20.85
C ALA A 51 11.65 -1.00 21.27
N LYS A 52 12.57 -0.62 22.17
CA LYS A 52 12.76 0.79 22.58
C LYS A 52 13.12 1.70 21.40
N HIS A 53 13.73 1.15 20.35
CA HIS A 53 14.06 1.84 19.12
C HIS A 53 13.34 1.19 17.95
N MET A 54 12.63 1.98 17.14
CA MET A 54 11.88 1.50 15.96
C MET A 54 12.75 0.74 14.96
N TYR A 55 14.02 1.14 14.80
CA TYR A 55 14.95 0.50 13.88
C TYR A 55 16.11 -0.12 14.64
N ASN A 56 16.31 -1.42 14.45
CA ASN A 56 17.47 -2.12 15.00
C ASN A 56 18.59 -2.29 13.96
N LEU A 57 19.23 -1.17 13.63
CA LEU A 57 20.33 -1.13 12.67
C LEU A 57 21.56 -1.92 13.15
N HIS A 58 21.83 -1.92 14.46
CA HIS A 58 23.01 -2.55 15.04
C HIS A 58 22.98 -4.09 14.99
N ARG A 59 21.77 -4.69 14.92
CA ARG A 59 21.59 -6.13 14.76
C ARG A 59 21.58 -6.59 13.29
N MET A 60 21.66 -5.69 12.31
CA MET A 60 21.75 -6.08 10.90
C MET A 60 23.12 -6.67 10.57
N LYS A 61 23.12 -7.89 10.01
CA LYS A 61 24.32 -8.50 9.44
C LYS A 61 24.78 -7.68 8.22
N HIS A 62 26.07 -7.31 8.18
CA HIS A 62 26.66 -6.49 7.11
C HIS A 62 26.04 -5.09 6.90
N GLN A 63 25.59 -4.44 7.98
CA GLN A 63 24.92 -3.13 7.95
C GLN A 63 25.60 -2.09 7.04
N LYS A 64 26.93 -1.93 7.12
CA LYS A 64 27.67 -0.95 6.30
C LYS A 64 27.60 -1.26 4.81
N LEU A 65 27.74 -2.54 4.45
CA LEU A 65 27.68 -2.97 3.06
C LEU A 65 26.27 -2.78 2.50
N THR A 66 25.24 -3.15 3.26
CA THR A 66 23.82 -2.97 2.87
C THR A 66 23.45 -1.51 2.74
N ALA A 67 23.91 -0.65 3.64
CA ALA A 67 23.66 0.79 3.56
C ALA A 67 24.37 1.41 2.35
N TRP A 68 25.59 0.99 2.04
CA TRP A 68 26.32 1.52 0.90
C TRP A 68 25.74 1.03 -0.43
N SER A 69 25.40 -0.26 -0.54
CA SER A 69 24.78 -0.80 -1.75
C SER A 69 23.40 -0.21 -2.01
N SER A 70 22.61 0.07 -0.97
CA SER A 70 21.31 0.72 -1.13
C SER A 70 21.45 2.16 -1.62
N VAL A 71 22.40 2.93 -1.07
CA VAL A 71 22.69 4.30 -1.52
C VAL A 71 23.16 4.30 -2.97
N LEU A 72 24.09 3.41 -3.34
CA LEU A 72 24.54 3.28 -4.72
C LEU A 72 23.42 2.88 -5.67
N GLY A 73 22.53 1.96 -5.25
CA GLY A 73 21.36 1.57 -6.04
C GLY A 73 20.43 2.77 -6.28
N ALA A 74 20.13 3.54 -5.24
CA ALA A 74 19.28 4.71 -5.35
C ALA A 74 19.88 5.79 -6.27
N VAL A 75 21.18 6.07 -6.11
CA VAL A 75 21.89 7.06 -6.95
C VAL A 75 21.97 6.59 -8.41
N SER A 76 22.28 5.32 -8.65
CA SER A 76 22.39 4.79 -10.01
C SER A 76 21.05 4.83 -10.76
N ILE A 77 19.93 4.56 -10.08
CA ILE A 77 18.59 4.71 -10.67
C ILE A 77 18.28 6.20 -10.91
N GLY A 78 18.57 7.07 -9.93
CA GLY A 78 18.32 8.51 -10.03
C GLY A 78 19.03 9.18 -11.20
N VAL A 79 20.24 8.74 -11.56
CA VAL A 79 21.00 9.25 -12.71
C VAL A 79 20.72 8.45 -13.98
N GLY A 80 20.57 7.13 -13.88
CA GLY A 80 20.41 6.25 -15.04
C GLY A 80 19.11 6.50 -15.81
N VAL A 81 18.00 6.71 -15.11
CA VAL A 81 16.68 6.97 -15.73
C VAL A 81 16.69 8.23 -16.61
N PRO A 82 17.10 9.42 -16.14
CA PRO A 82 17.10 10.62 -16.97
C PRO A 82 18.10 10.55 -18.14
N VAL A 83 19.28 9.95 -17.95
CA VAL A 83 20.25 9.75 -19.04
C VAL A 83 19.66 8.86 -20.14
N TYR A 84 19.03 7.75 -19.75
CA TYR A 84 18.37 6.85 -20.70
C TYR A 84 17.22 7.56 -21.43
N ALA A 85 16.43 8.36 -20.72
CA ALA A 85 15.34 9.13 -21.32
C ALA A 85 15.85 10.08 -22.41
N VAL A 86 16.96 10.80 -22.18
CA VAL A 86 17.57 11.67 -23.20
C VAL A 86 18.04 10.87 -24.41
N ILE A 87 18.76 9.77 -24.21
CA ILE A 87 19.23 8.90 -25.30
C ILE A 87 18.03 8.38 -26.12
N PHE A 88 16.97 7.96 -25.44
CA PHE A 88 15.75 7.49 -26.09
C PHE A 88 15.07 8.58 -26.92
N GLN A 89 15.04 9.82 -26.43
CA GLN A 89 14.51 10.94 -27.20
C GLN A 89 15.37 11.27 -28.42
N GLN A 90 16.69 11.35 -28.26
CA GLN A 90 17.61 11.58 -29.38
C GLN A 90 17.46 10.51 -30.47
N LYS A 91 17.34 9.23 -30.10
CA LYS A 91 17.09 8.14 -31.05
C LYS A 91 15.82 8.33 -31.88
N LYS A 92 14.77 8.92 -31.32
CA LYS A 92 13.53 9.23 -32.05
C LYS A 92 13.70 10.45 -32.97
N THR A 93 14.53 11.41 -32.61
CA THR A 93 14.75 12.63 -33.40
C THR A 93 15.78 12.41 -34.52
N SER A 94 16.72 11.48 -34.35
CA SER A 94 17.78 11.18 -35.33
C SER A 94 17.36 10.25 -36.47
N SER A 95 16.15 9.68 -36.44
CA SER A 95 15.62 8.85 -37.53
C SER A 95 14.85 9.65 -38.60
N GLY A 96 15.05 10.96 -38.64
CA GLY A 96 14.49 11.87 -39.65
C GLY A 96 15.33 11.90 -40.91
#